data_AF-A0A0F2L811-F1
#
_entry.id   AF-A0A0F2L811-F1
#
_cell.length_a   1.000
_cell.length_b   1.000
_cell.length_c   1.000
_cell.angle_alpha   90.00
_cell.angle_beta   90.00
_cell.angle_gamma   90.00
#
_symmetry.space_group_name_H-M   'P 1'
#
loop_
_entity.id
_entity.type
_entity.pdbx_description
1 polymer ?
#
loop_
_entity_poly.entity_id
_entity_poly.type
_entity_poly.pdbx_seq_one_letter_code
_entity_poly.pdbx_strand_id
1 'polypeptide(L)'
;MIGALIGFGVARLAGPAATTTYTTVYTATYTTTATYTTAYTTTVTKLYTPYPLAIADALNRTVIFNAPPSTVVSLAPDITQALVALGLCGRIIGLDQYSYQLLNELNLTSCLPKGFEVIEVNT
;
A
#
# COMPACT_ATOMS: atom_id res chain seq x y z
N MET A 1 13.70 20.10 33.61
CA MET A 1 14.76 20.47 34.58
C MET A 1 14.82 22.00 34.58
N ILE A 2 14.19 22.64 35.57
CA ILE A 2 14.76 23.08 36.86
C ILE A 2 15.52 24.40 36.73
N GLY A 3 15.07 25.39 37.50
CA GLY A 3 15.78 26.64 37.76
C GLY A 3 14.94 27.59 38.62
N ALA A 4 14.84 27.30 39.92
CA ALA A 4 14.18 28.15 40.93
C ALA A 4 15.08 29.31 41.37
N LEU A 5 14.50 30.44 41.80
CA LEU A 5 15.13 31.33 42.78
C LEU A 5 14.05 32.10 43.57
N ILE A 6 14.20 32.04 44.89
CA ILE A 6 13.33 32.59 45.93
C ILE A 6 13.79 34.03 46.20
N GLY A 7 12.86 34.96 46.36
CA GLY A 7 13.16 36.34 46.79
C GLY A 7 12.03 36.93 47.63
N PHE A 8 12.18 36.88 48.96
CA PHE A 8 11.43 37.73 49.89
C PHE A 8 12.07 39.12 49.86
N GLY A 9 11.31 40.14 49.44
CA GLY A 9 11.76 41.52 49.36
C GLY A 9 10.64 42.51 49.71
N VAL A 10 10.93 43.35 50.70
CA VAL A 10 10.09 44.37 51.33
C VAL A 10 9.24 45.22 50.37
N ALA A 11 7.95 45.39 50.68
CA ALA A 11 7.09 46.33 49.96
C ALA A 11 7.51 47.78 50.24
N ARG A 12 7.87 48.53 49.19
CA ARG A 12 7.90 49.99 49.20
C ARG A 12 6.60 50.51 48.59
N LEU A 13 5.91 51.41 49.31
CA LEU A 13 4.72 52.13 48.84
C LEU A 13 5.09 52.98 47.62
N ALA A 14 4.64 52.59 46.44
CA ALA A 14 4.68 53.40 45.23
C ALA A 14 3.34 54.14 45.08
N GLY A 15 3.41 55.46 44.83
CA GLY A 15 2.26 56.36 44.69
C GLY A 15 1.35 56.04 43.48
N PRO A 16 0.23 56.78 43.30
CA PRO A 16 -0.83 56.39 42.37
C PRO A 16 -0.36 56.49 40.92
N ALA A 17 -0.17 55.35 40.26
CA ALA A 17 0.12 55.28 38.84
C ALA A 17 -1.18 55.42 38.03
N ALA A 18 -1.24 56.45 37.18
CA ALA A 18 -2.35 56.70 36.26
C ALA A 18 -2.60 55.49 35.35
N THR A 19 -3.87 55.08 35.24
CA THR A 19 -4.30 53.95 34.42
C THR A 19 -4.64 54.42 33.02
N THR A 20 -3.80 54.10 32.03
CA THR A 20 -4.10 54.31 30.60
C THR A 20 -4.77 53.05 30.05
N THR A 21 -6.03 53.16 29.64
CA THR A 21 -6.79 52.04 29.06
C THR A 21 -6.47 51.91 27.57
N TYR A 22 -5.86 50.80 27.16
CA TYR A 22 -5.71 50.44 25.76
C TYR A 22 -6.84 49.49 25.37
N THR A 23 -7.67 49.88 24.40
CA THR A 23 -8.71 48.98 23.84
C THR A 23 -8.17 48.35 22.56
N THR A 24 -7.85 47.06 22.61
CA THR A 24 -7.48 46.27 21.43
C THR A 24 -8.71 45.56 20.87
N VAL A 25 -9.08 45.94 19.65
CA VAL A 25 -10.13 45.27 18.88
C VAL A 25 -9.47 44.14 18.09
N TYR A 26 -9.89 42.90 18.32
CA TYR A 26 -9.49 41.74 17.52
C TYR A 26 -10.68 41.28 16.69
N THR A 27 -10.55 41.31 15.36
CA THR A 27 -11.51 40.72 14.43
C THR A 27 -11.10 39.26 14.19
N ALA A 28 -11.96 38.31 14.60
CA ALA A 28 -11.76 36.89 14.32
C ALA A 28 -12.50 36.52 13.03
N THR A 29 -11.75 36.18 11.99
CA THR A 29 -12.31 35.68 10.73
C THR A 29 -12.38 34.17 10.80
N TYR A 30 -13.58 33.59 10.73
CA TYR A 30 -13.79 32.14 10.72
C TYR A 30 -14.09 31.70 9.29
N THR A 31 -13.20 30.89 8.70
CA THR A 31 -13.42 30.28 7.40
C THR A 31 -14.15 28.95 7.57
N THR A 32 -15.34 28.81 6.99
CA THR A 32 -16.13 27.56 7.02
C THR A 32 -15.93 26.79 5.71
N THR A 33 -15.41 25.58 5.80
CA THR A 33 -15.20 24.69 4.65
C THR A 33 -16.37 23.72 4.53
N ALA A 34 -17.20 23.88 3.49
CA ALA A 34 -18.25 22.93 3.17
C ALA A 34 -17.65 21.69 2.47
N THR A 35 -17.82 20.51 3.05
CA THR A 35 -17.39 19.24 2.46
C THR A 35 -18.60 18.55 1.83
N TYR A 36 -18.54 18.29 0.53
CA TYR A 36 -19.59 17.56 -0.19
C TYR A 36 -19.16 16.10 -0.34
N THR A 37 -19.89 15.18 0.30
CA THR A 37 -19.67 13.73 0.18
C THR A 37 -20.68 13.15 -0.79
N THR A 38 -20.21 12.71 -1.96
CA THR A 38 -21.02 11.93 -2.92
C THR A 38 -20.77 10.44 -2.69
N ALA A 39 -21.84 9.68 -2.48
CA ALA A 39 -21.79 8.23 -2.35
C ALA A 39 -22.05 7.58 -3.71
N TYR A 40 -21.12 6.74 -4.17
CA TYR A 40 -21.26 5.94 -5.38
C TYR A 40 -21.35 4.47 -4.99
N THR A 41 -22.34 3.76 -5.52
CA THR A 41 -22.52 2.32 -5.30
C THR A 41 -21.99 1.58 -6.51
N THR A 42 -20.88 0.86 -6.36
CA THR A 42 -20.33 0.00 -7.42
C THR A 42 -20.85 -1.43 -7.23
N THR A 43 -21.57 -1.92 -8.24
CA THR A 43 -22.01 -3.32 -8.26
C THR A 43 -20.87 -4.15 -8.86
N VAL A 44 -20.15 -4.91 -8.03
CA VAL A 44 -19.06 -5.79 -8.48
C VAL A 44 -19.64 -7.16 -8.81
N THR A 45 -19.81 -7.46 -10.09
CA THR A 45 -20.23 -8.79 -10.55
C THR A 45 -19.03 -9.73 -10.56
N LYS A 46 -18.99 -10.68 -9.61
CA LYS A 46 -17.97 -11.73 -9.57
C LYS A 46 -18.34 -12.84 -10.57
N LEU A 47 -17.60 -12.94 -11.67
CA LEU A 47 -17.74 -14.04 -12.63
C LEU A 47 -16.99 -15.27 -12.12
N TYR A 48 -17.63 -16.44 -12.21
CA TYR A 48 -16.99 -17.73 -11.91
C TYR A 48 -16.81 -18.50 -13.21
N THR A 49 -15.60 -19.00 -13.45
CA THR A 49 -15.32 -19.91 -14.55
C THR A 49 -15.72 -21.33 -14.13
N PRO A 50 -16.72 -21.95 -14.77
CA PRO A 50 -17.09 -23.32 -14.49
C PRO A 50 -15.95 -24.27 -14.91
N TYR A 51 -15.80 -25.35 -14.15
CA TYR A 51 -14.87 -26.44 -14.45
C TYR A 51 -15.67 -27.70 -14.85
N PRO A 52 -15.16 -28.54 -15.75
CA PRO A 52 -13.85 -28.46 -16.40
C PRO A 52 -13.76 -27.33 -17.45
N LEU A 53 -12.58 -26.70 -17.54
CA LEU A 53 -12.27 -25.61 -18.46
C LEU A 53 -11.26 -26.10 -19.50
N ALA A 54 -11.68 -26.15 -20.76
CA ALA A 54 -10.81 -26.46 -21.89
C ALA A 54 -10.33 -25.18 -22.56
N ILE A 55 -9.01 -25.04 -22.70
CA ILE A 55 -8.35 -23.89 -23.34
C ILE A 55 -7.46 -24.41 -24.48
N ALA A 56 -7.56 -23.79 -25.65
CA ALA A 56 -6.59 -23.97 -26.72
C ALA A 56 -5.41 -23.03 -26.49
N ASP A 57 -4.18 -23.55 -26.46
CA ASP A 57 -2.98 -22.74 -26.34
C ASP A 57 -2.51 -22.19 -27.70
N ALA A 58 -1.43 -21.39 -27.69
CA ALA A 58 -0.86 -20.81 -28.91
C ALA A 58 -0.31 -21.85 -29.91
N LEU A 59 -0.11 -23.09 -29.49
CA LEU A 59 0.30 -24.21 -30.34
C LEU A 59 -0.90 -25.09 -30.76
N ASN A 60 -2.12 -24.59 -30.53
CA ASN A 60 -3.39 -25.26 -30.83
C ASN A 60 -3.55 -26.61 -30.10
N ARG A 61 -2.91 -26.78 -28.94
CA ARG A 61 -3.12 -27.92 -28.04
C ARG A 61 -4.27 -27.60 -27.10
N THR A 62 -5.10 -28.60 -26.80
CA THR A 62 -6.18 -28.45 -25.82
C THR A 62 -5.67 -28.85 -24.45
N VAL A 63 -5.68 -27.90 -23.51
CA VAL A 63 -5.36 -28.12 -22.10
C VAL A 63 -6.66 -28.07 -21.30
N ILE A 64 -6.91 -29.11 -20.49
CA ILE A 64 -8.10 -29.20 -19.66
C ILE A 64 -7.70 -28.95 -18.20
N PHE A 65 -8.29 -27.93 -17.61
CA PHE A 65 -8.24 -27.69 -16.17
C PHE A 65 -9.50 -28.26 -15.54
N ASN A 66 -9.36 -29.13 -14.53
CA ASN A 66 -10.49 -29.66 -13.77
C ASN A 66 -10.81 -28.82 -12.52
N ALA A 67 -9.89 -27.94 -12.14
CA ALA A 67 -10.00 -27.01 -11.02
C ALA A 67 -9.00 -25.85 -11.23
N PRO A 68 -9.10 -24.74 -10.46
CA PRO A 68 -8.09 -23.69 -10.46
C PRO A 68 -6.71 -24.26 -10.07
N PRO A 69 -5.62 -23.93 -10.81
CA PRO A 69 -4.27 -24.39 -10.45
C PRO A 69 -3.87 -23.90 -9.06
N SER A 70 -3.46 -24.81 -8.19
CA SER A 70 -2.94 -24.50 -6.84
C SER A 70 -1.47 -24.09 -6.86
N THR A 71 -0.70 -24.62 -7.81
CA THR A 71 0.74 -24.41 -7.97
C THR A 71 1.08 -24.14 -9.42
N VAL A 72 2.02 -23.24 -9.67
CA VAL A 72 2.42 -22.78 -11.01
C VAL A 72 3.94 -22.71 -11.10
N VAL A 73 4.49 -23.14 -12.24
CA VAL A 73 5.87 -22.87 -12.65
C VAL A 73 5.80 -21.89 -13.81
N SER A 74 6.55 -20.79 -13.75
CA SER A 74 6.57 -19.76 -14.79
C SER A 74 7.98 -19.61 -15.36
N LEU A 75 8.12 -19.73 -16.67
CA LEU A 75 9.41 -19.78 -17.38
C LEU A 75 9.60 -18.62 -18.37
N ALA A 76 8.83 -17.54 -18.20
CA ALA A 76 8.90 -16.35 -19.02
C ALA A 76 8.66 -15.09 -18.18
N PRO A 77 9.52 -14.06 -18.28
CA PRO A 77 9.41 -12.86 -17.45
C PRO A 77 8.06 -12.13 -17.55
N ASP A 78 7.50 -12.05 -18.76
CA ASP A 78 6.22 -11.40 -19.04
C ASP A 78 5.03 -12.14 -18.39
N ILE A 79 4.99 -13.46 -18.50
CA ILE A 79 3.97 -14.30 -17.86
C ILE A 79 4.08 -14.22 -16.34
N THR A 80 5.31 -14.26 -15.81
CA THR A 80 5.58 -14.12 -14.37
C THR A 80 5.03 -12.78 -13.85
N GLN A 81 5.30 -11.68 -14.55
CA GLN A 81 4.79 -10.36 -14.17
C GLN A 81 3.25 -10.30 -14.23
N ALA A 82 2.63 -10.91 -15.22
CA ALA A 82 1.18 -10.99 -15.31
C ALA A 82 0.57 -11.76 -14.11
N LEU A 83 1.17 -12.88 -13.70
CA LEU A 83 0.72 -13.62 -12.51
C LEU A 83 0.83 -12.79 -11.23
N VAL A 84 1.92 -12.03 -11.07
CA VAL A 84 2.09 -11.12 -9.92
C VAL A 84 1.04 -10.00 -9.95
N ALA A 85 0.80 -9.38 -11.11
CA ALA A 85 -0.21 -8.34 -11.27
C ALA A 85 -1.64 -8.84 -10.99
N LEU A 86 -1.92 -10.11 -11.28
CA LEU A 86 -3.18 -10.78 -10.92
C LEU A 86 -3.27 -11.20 -9.44
N GLY A 87 -2.24 -10.94 -8.62
CA GLY A 87 -2.19 -11.34 -7.22
C GLY A 87 -1.99 -12.84 -7.02
N LEU A 88 -1.50 -13.56 -8.03
CA LEU A 88 -1.30 -15.01 -8.00
C LEU A 88 0.13 -15.42 -7.63
N CYS A 89 0.98 -14.46 -7.24
CA CYS A 89 2.39 -14.70 -6.89
C CYS A 89 2.59 -15.83 -5.85
N GLY A 90 1.71 -15.92 -4.85
CA GLY A 90 1.78 -16.96 -3.82
C GLY A 90 1.54 -18.40 -4.33
N ARG A 91 1.14 -18.57 -5.61
CA ARG A 91 0.98 -19.88 -6.26
C ARG A 91 2.22 -20.30 -7.06
N ILE A 92 3.20 -19.42 -7.22
CA ILE A 92 4.38 -19.67 -8.03
C ILE A 92 5.39 -20.48 -7.22
N ILE A 93 5.56 -21.77 -7.54
CA ILE A 93 6.51 -22.66 -6.88
C ILE A 93 7.83 -22.82 -7.63
N GLY A 94 7.90 -22.33 -8.87
CA GLY A 94 9.08 -22.44 -9.71
C GLY A 94 9.19 -21.28 -10.70
N LEU A 95 10.41 -20.79 -10.88
CA LEU A 95 10.75 -19.70 -11.80
C LEU A 95 11.99 -20.09 -12.59
N ASP A 96 12.12 -19.66 -13.84
CA ASP A 96 13.44 -19.63 -14.48
C ASP A 96 14.30 -18.49 -13.89
N GLN A 97 15.62 -18.57 -14.10
CA GLN A 97 16.58 -17.58 -13.59
C GLN A 97 16.28 -16.13 -14.03
N TYR A 98 15.78 -15.91 -15.24
CA TYR A 98 15.49 -14.57 -15.76
C TYR A 98 14.19 -14.02 -15.16
N SER A 99 13.16 -14.86 -15.04
CA SER A 99 11.93 -14.48 -14.32
C SER A 99 12.20 -14.16 -12.85
N TYR A 100 13.05 -14.94 -12.18
CA TYR A 100 13.45 -14.66 -10.81
C TYR A 100 14.24 -13.35 -10.70
N GLN A 101 15.22 -13.14 -11.59
CA GLN A 101 16.00 -11.89 -11.64
C GLN A 101 15.09 -10.67 -11.81
N LEU A 102 14.12 -10.73 -12.72
CA LEU A 102 13.12 -9.67 -12.91
C LEU A 102 12.39 -9.32 -11.60
N LEU A 103 11.87 -10.33 -10.88
CA LEU A 103 11.17 -10.08 -9.63
C LEU A 103 12.09 -9.52 -8.54
N ASN A 104 13.35 -9.95 -8.52
CA ASN A 104 14.35 -9.44 -7.59
C ASN A 104 14.69 -7.96 -7.86
N GLU A 105 14.88 -7.58 -9.12
CA GLU A 105 15.13 -6.19 -9.52
C GLU A 105 13.96 -5.26 -9.20
N LEU A 106 12.73 -5.78 -9.25
CA LEU A 106 11.52 -5.05 -8.89
C LEU A 106 11.19 -5.09 -7.39
N ASN A 107 11.99 -5.78 -6.58
CA ASN A 107 11.73 -6.01 -5.15
C ASN A 107 10.36 -6.69 -4.88
N LEU A 108 9.96 -7.61 -5.75
CA LEU A 108 8.68 -8.35 -5.70
C LEU A 108 8.84 -9.82 -5.27
N THR A 109 10.02 -10.23 -4.81
CA THR A 109 10.26 -11.63 -4.38
C THR A 109 9.54 -11.99 -3.07
N SER A 110 9.12 -11.01 -2.29
CA SER A 110 8.45 -11.21 -0.98
C SER A 110 7.10 -11.93 -1.07
N CYS A 111 6.47 -11.94 -2.26
CA CYS A 111 5.18 -12.61 -2.47
C CYS A 111 5.31 -14.10 -2.82
N LEU A 112 6.54 -14.60 -3.04
CA LEU A 112 6.78 -15.99 -3.38
C LEU A 112 6.59 -16.90 -2.15
N PRO A 113 6.02 -18.10 -2.33
CA PRO A 113 5.84 -19.05 -1.25
C PRO A 113 7.18 -19.61 -0.76
N LYS A 114 7.22 -20.07 0.49
CA LYS A 114 8.39 -20.79 1.01
C LYS A 114 8.60 -22.07 0.20
N GLY A 115 9.86 -22.34 -0.17
CA GLY A 115 10.22 -23.52 -0.94
C GLY A 115 10.00 -23.39 -2.44
N PHE A 116 9.90 -22.16 -2.97
CA PHE A 116 9.99 -21.95 -4.42
C PHE A 116 11.40 -22.32 -4.93
N GLU A 117 11.47 -22.79 -6.16
CA GLU A 117 12.72 -23.16 -6.82
C GLU A 117 13.06 -22.21 -7.98
N VAL A 118 14.35 -21.96 -8.20
CA VAL A 118 14.85 -21.24 -9.37
C VAL A 118 15.55 -22.24 -10.28
N ILE A 119 15.05 -22.34 -11.51
CA ILE A 119 15.58 -23.21 -12.55
C ILE A 119 16.64 -22.44 -13.31
N GLU A 120 17.89 -22.86 -13.15
CA GLU A 120 19.01 -22.35 -13.94
C GLU A 120 18.90 -22.84 -15.39
N VAL A 121 19.06 -21.92 -16.33
CA VAL A 121 19.06 -22.24 -17.76
C VAL A 121 20.51 -22.45 -18.17
N ASN A 122 20.87 -23.69 -18.48
CA ASN A 122 22.22 -24.02 -18.94
C ASN A 122 22.42 -23.49 -20.36
N THR A 123 23.19 -22.41 -20.49
CA THR A 123 23.53 -21.76 -21.76
C THR A 123 24.93 -22.13 -22.21
#